data_AF-A0A227JFS8-F1
#
_entry.id   AF-A0A227JFS8-F1
#
_cell.length_a   1.000
_cell.length_b   1.000
_cell.length_c   1.000
_cell.angle_alpha   90.00
_cell.angle_beta   90.00
_cell.angle_gamma   90.00
#
_symmetry.space_group_name_H-M   'P 1'
#
loop_
_entity.id
_entity.type
_entity.pdbx_description
1 polymer ?
#
loop_
_entity_poly.entity_id
_entity_poly.type
_entity_poly.pdbx_seq_one_letter_code
_entity_poly.pdbx_strand_id
1 'polypeptide(L)'
;MSARQTIDEVLQKFAHQIGLPELHLTDNELSLAFDDHLKVHFIFHPETNTLQLEAEIVGLQIVNSDLYRSFLAFNYHWPEHQLFFSLDNH
;
A
#
# COMPACT_ATOMS: atom_id res chain seq x y z
N MET A 1 -7.50 -10.03 20.80
CA MET A 1 -7.85 -8.88 19.95
C MET A 1 -7.89 -9.35 18.51
N SER A 2 -8.85 -8.88 17.71
CA SER A 2 -8.88 -9.20 16.28
C SER A 2 -7.77 -8.42 15.56
N ALA A 3 -7.30 -8.89 14.40
CA ALA A 3 -6.30 -8.14 13.64
C ALA A 3 -6.85 -6.78 13.21
N ARG A 4 -8.15 -6.70 12.88
CA ARG A 4 -8.81 -5.44 12.57
C ARG A 4 -8.70 -4.42 13.71
N GLN A 5 -9.01 -4.83 14.94
CA GLN A 5 -8.85 -3.97 16.12
C GLN A 5 -7.40 -3.50 16.31
N THR A 6 -6.45 -4.40 16.07
CA THR A 6 -5.02 -4.08 16.15
C THR A 6 -4.63 -3.04 15.10
N ILE A 7 -5.14 -3.17 13.87
CA ILE A 7 -4.90 -2.20 12.79
C ILE A 7 -5.50 -0.85 13.15
N ASP A 8 -6.74 -0.80 13.63
CA ASP A 8 -7.39 0.46 14.03
C ASP A 8 -6.59 1.17 15.13
N GLU A 9 -6.12 0.45 16.15
CA GLU A 9 -5.27 1.03 17.20
C GLU A 9 -3.95 1.57 16.67
N VAL A 10 -3.31 0.87 15.74
CA VAL A 10 -2.06 1.30 15.11
C VAL A 10 -2.29 2.55 14.26
N LEU A 11 -3.35 2.58 13.45
CA LEU A 11 -3.71 3.73 12.62
C LEU A 11 -4.04 4.96 13.46
N GLN A 12 -4.76 4.78 14.58
CA GLN A 12 -5.04 5.89 15.49
C GLN A 12 -3.77 6.46 16.12
N LYS A 13 -2.86 5.60 16.59
CA LYS A 13 -1.55 6.05 17.10
C LYS A 13 -0.75 6.77 16.02
N PHE A 14 -0.78 6.27 14.79
CA PHE A 14 -0.10 6.89 13.66
C PHE A 14 -0.69 8.26 13.34
N ALA A 15 -2.02 8.40 13.27
CA ALA A 15 -2.72 9.67 13.04
C ALA A 15 -2.25 10.76 14.02
N HIS A 16 -2.19 10.42 15.31
CA HIS A 16 -1.75 11.33 16.36
C HIS A 16 -0.29 11.74 16.19
N GLN A 17 0.58 10.84 15.73
CA GLN A 17 2.00 11.14 15.50
C GLN A 17 2.21 12.09 14.31
N ILE A 18 1.40 11.96 13.26
CA ILE A 18 1.52 12.78 12.05
C ILE A 18 0.63 14.03 12.08
N GLY A 19 -0.12 14.26 13.17
CA GLY A 19 -0.97 15.43 13.35
C GLY A 19 -2.32 15.36 12.63
N LEU A 20 -2.76 14.17 12.19
CA LEU A 20 -4.09 13.97 11.64
C LEU A 20 -5.11 13.74 12.78
N PRO A 21 -6.37 14.21 12.64
CA PRO A 21 -7.40 14.03 13.65
C PRO A 21 -7.73 12.56 13.92
N GLU A 22 -7.81 11.76 12.86
CA GLU A 22 -8.22 10.37 12.92
C GLU A 22 -7.75 9.63 11.66
N LEU A 23 -7.42 8.34 11.79
CA LEU A 23 -7.27 7.41 10.68
C LEU A 23 -7.96 6.09 11.02
N HIS A 24 -8.84 5.65 10.11
CA HIS A 24 -9.50 4.35 10.17
C HIS A 24 -9.68 3.83 8.74
N LEU A 25 -9.75 2.50 8.58
CA LEU A 25 -10.11 1.95 7.27
C LEU A 25 -11.63 2.02 7.07
N THR A 26 -12.09 2.47 5.91
CA THR A 26 -13.47 2.44 5.44
C THR A 26 -13.62 1.29 4.46
N ASP A 27 -14.58 0.38 4.66
CA ASP A 27 -14.75 -0.82 3.81
C ASP A 27 -13.47 -1.66 3.65
N ASN A 28 -12.65 -1.70 4.72
CA ASN A 28 -11.32 -2.33 4.79
C ASN A 28 -10.19 -1.61 4.03
N GLU A 29 -10.43 -0.41 3.53
CA GLU A 29 -9.45 0.38 2.79
C GLU A 29 -9.17 1.74 3.44
N LEU A 30 -7.95 2.25 3.27
CA LEU A 30 -7.57 3.63 3.61
C LEU A 30 -6.56 4.11 2.59
N SER A 31 -6.72 5.35 2.11
CA SER A 31 -5.78 5.96 1.18
C SER A 31 -5.19 7.23 1.78
N LEU A 32 -3.88 7.39 1.68
CA LEU A 32 -3.14 8.57 2.12
C LEU A 32 -2.35 9.15 0.95
N ALA A 33 -2.35 10.48 0.81
CA ALA A 33 -1.51 11.18 -0.14
C ALA A 33 -0.36 11.86 0.61
N PHE A 34 0.88 11.51 0.25
CA PHE A 34 2.11 12.08 0.78
C PHE A 34 2.66 13.08 -0.23
N ASP A 35 2.91 14.31 0.23
CA ASP A 35 3.42 15.44 -0.57
C ASP A 35 2.65 15.68 -1.88
N ASP A 36 1.38 15.31 -1.95
CA ASP A 36 0.54 15.32 -3.16
C ASP A 36 1.11 14.56 -4.38
N HIS A 37 2.16 13.75 -4.16
CA HIS A 37 2.90 13.06 -5.23
C HIS A 37 2.85 11.54 -5.09
N LEU A 38 2.75 11.02 -3.87
CA LEU A 38 2.76 9.59 -3.60
C LEU A 38 1.45 9.21 -2.91
N LYS A 39 0.60 8.44 -3.59
CA LYS A 39 -0.58 7.85 -2.98
C LYS A 39 -0.22 6.48 -2.42
N VAL A 40 -0.62 6.22 -1.18
CA VAL A 40 -0.44 4.95 -0.49
C VAL A 40 -1.79 4.41 -0.06
N HIS A 41 -2.09 3.18 -0.46
CA HIS A 41 -3.32 2.46 -0.13
C HIS A 41 -3.02 1.38 0.90
N PHE A 42 -3.87 1.29 1.91
CA PHE A 42 -3.87 0.27 2.95
C PHE A 42 -5.11 -0.57 2.74
N ILE A 43 -4.95 -1.85 2.43
CA ILE A 43 -6.05 -2.77 2.11
C ILE A 43 -6.00 -3.93 3.09
N PHE A 44 -6.99 -4.04 3.96
CA PHE A 44 -7.11 -5.17 4.87
C PHE A 44 -7.90 -6.30 4.22
N HIS A 45 -7.30 -7.49 4.16
CA HIS A 45 -7.92 -8.70 3.64
C HIS A 45 -8.38 -9.58 4.80
N PRO A 46 -9.68 -9.61 5.14
CA PRO A 46 -10.16 -10.34 6.32
C PRO A 46 -9.99 -11.86 6.18
N GLU A 47 -10.04 -12.38 4.95
CA GLU A 47 -9.95 -13.82 4.65
C GLU A 47 -8.56 -14.40 4.99
N THR A 48 -7.51 -13.64 4.68
CA THR A 48 -6.11 -14.01 4.93
C THR A 48 -5.56 -13.36 6.20
N ASN A 49 -6.32 -12.44 6.80
CA ASN A 49 -5.92 -11.66 7.96
C ASN A 49 -4.63 -10.85 7.72
N THR A 50 -4.48 -10.31 6.51
CA THR A 50 -3.29 -9.56 6.07
C THR A 50 -3.63 -8.11 5.77
N LEU A 51 -2.71 -7.20 6.07
CA LEU A 51 -2.76 -5.81 5.64
C LEU A 51 -1.77 -5.62 4.49
N GLN A 52 -2.29 -5.28 3.31
CA GLN A 52 -1.52 -4.94 2.13
C GLN A 52 -1.30 -3.44 2.07
N LEU A 53 -0.08 -3.04 1.71
CA LEU A 53 0.29 -1.66 1.48
C LEU A 53 0.69 -1.53 0.02
N GLU A 54 0.04 -0.64 -0.72
CA GLU A 54 0.35 -0.33 -2.11
C GLU A 54 0.74 1.14 -2.22
N ALA A 55 1.70 1.44 -3.09
CA ALA A 55 2.11 2.80 -3.37
C ALA A 55 2.08 3.05 -4.88
N GLU A 56 1.40 4.12 -5.30
CA GLU A 56 1.36 4.54 -6.70
C GLU A 56 2.73 5.16 -7.09
N ILE A 57 3.57 4.42 -7.81
CA ILE A 57 4.93 4.88 -8.16
C ILE A 57 4.96 5.67 -9.47
N VAL A 58 4.31 5.14 -10.51
CA VAL A 58 4.31 5.70 -11.85
C VAL A 58 3.00 5.39 -12.57
N GLY A 59 2.54 6.31 -13.41
CA GLY A 59 1.36 6.06 -14.25
C GLY A 59 1.65 5.04 -15.37
N LEU A 60 0.66 4.22 -15.71
CA LEU A 60 0.80 3.18 -16.74
C LEU A 60 1.24 3.73 -18.11
N GLN A 61 0.92 4.99 -18.41
CA GLN A 61 1.28 5.64 -19.68
C GLN A 61 2.79 5.76 -19.92
N ILE A 62 3.62 5.70 -18.86
CA ILE A 62 5.07 5.72 -18.99
C ILE A 62 5.71 4.32 -18.95
N VAL A 63 4.92 3.27 -18.68
CA VAL A 63 5.42 1.90 -18.59
C VAL A 63 5.49 1.27 -19.98
N ASN A 64 6.71 1.12 -20.51
CA ASN A 64 6.98 0.44 -21.78
C ASN A 64 7.42 -1.02 -21.57
N SER A 65 7.61 -1.75 -22.67
CA SER A 65 8.03 -3.17 -22.64
C SER A 65 9.35 -3.42 -21.89
N ASP A 66 10.27 -2.48 -21.90
CA ASP A 66 11.58 -2.62 -21.25
C ASP A 66 11.49 -2.39 -19.74
N LEU A 67 10.65 -1.44 -19.31
CA LEU A 67 10.32 -1.25 -17.90
C LEU A 67 9.55 -2.45 -17.34
N TYR A 68 8.59 -3.01 -18.09
CA TYR A 68 7.90 -4.24 -17.69
C TYR A 68 8.87 -5.38 -17.42
N ARG A 69 9.83 -5.62 -18.33
CA ARG A 69 10.86 -6.65 -18.14
C ARG A 69 11.73 -6.37 -16.91
N SER A 70 12.05 -5.10 -16.67
CA SER A 70 12.85 -4.69 -15.52
C SER A 70 12.11 -4.92 -14.19
N PHE A 71 10.81 -4.61 -14.13
CA PHE A 71 9.97 -4.89 -12.97
C PHE A 71 9.85 -6.40 -12.70
N LEU A 72 9.68 -7.22 -13.74
CA LEU A 72 9.66 -8.68 -13.59
C LEU A 72 11.01 -9.23 -13.09
N ALA A 73 12.11 -8.70 -13.60
CA ALA A 73 13.45 -9.07 -13.14
C ALA A 73 13.67 -8.67 -11.68
N PHE A 74 13.21 -7.49 -11.26
CA PHE A 74 13.23 -7.05 -9.86
C PHE A 74 12.39 -7.98 -8.98
N ASN A 75 11.16 -8.30 -9.42
CA ASN A 75 10.26 -9.17 -8.67
C ASN A 75 10.79 -10.59 -8.47
N TYR A 76 11.69 -11.08 -9.34
CA TYR A 76 12.36 -12.37 -9.10
C TYR A 76 13.13 -12.39 -7.77
N HIS A 77 13.64 -11.24 -7.35
CA HIS A 77 14.38 -11.03 -6.11
C HIS A 77 13.53 -10.38 -5.01
N TRP A 78 12.19 -10.36 -5.14
CA TRP A 78 11.31 -9.72 -4.16
C TRP A 78 11.54 -10.16 -2.69
N PRO A 79 11.95 -11.41 -2.36
CA PRO A 79 12.17 -11.78 -0.97
C PRO A 79 13.32 -11.01 -0.31
N GLU A 80 14.25 -10.46 -1.09
CA GLU A 80 15.37 -9.66 -0.60
C GLU A 80 14.90 -8.28 -0.09
N HIS A 81 13.83 -7.74 -0.68
CA HIS A 81 13.32 -6.40 -0.39
C HIS A 81 11.94 -6.41 0.29
N GLN A 82 11.25 -7.55 0.29
CA GLN A 82 9.86 -7.68 0.72
C GLN A 82 8.92 -6.71 -0.02
N LEU A 83 9.27 -6.38 -1.26
CA LEU A 83 8.56 -5.45 -2.14
C LEU A 83 8.53 -6.03 -3.55
N PHE A 84 7.43 -5.83 -4.26
CA PHE A 84 7.29 -6.19 -5.65
C PHE A 84 6.49 -5.12 -6.40
N PHE A 85 6.74 -4.99 -7.69
CA PHE A 85 5.94 -4.16 -8.58
C PHE A 85 4.76 -4.95 -9.11
N SER A 86 3.56 -4.38 -9.01
CA SER A 86 2.36 -4.83 -9.69
C SER A 86 1.90 -3.76 -10.67
N LEU A 87 0.94 -4.13 -11.51
CA LEU A 87 0.22 -3.21 -12.36
C LEU A 87 -1.20 -3.17 -11.85
N ASP A 88 -1.67 -1.99 -11.49
CA ASP A 88 -3.07 -1.78 -11.22
C ASP A 88 -3.74 -1.32 -12.50
N ASN A 89 -4.70 -2.12 -12.99
CA ASN A 89 -5.47 -1.86 -14.20
C ASN A 89 -6.89 -1.35 -13.90
N HIS A 90 -7.18 -0.97 -12.65
CA HIS A 90 -8.49 -0.43 -12.28
C HIS A 90 -8.79 0.93 -12.93
#